data_AF-W2UIG9-F1
#
_entry.id   AF-W2UIG9-F1
#
_cell.length_a   1.000
_cell.length_b   1.000
_cell.length_c   1.000
_cell.angle_alpha   90.00
_cell.angle_beta   90.00
_cell.angle_gamma   90.00
#
_symmetry.space_group_name_H-M   'P 1'
#
loop_
_entity.id
_entity.type
_entity.pdbx_description
1 polymer ?
#
loop_
_entity_poly.entity_id
_entity_poly.type
_entity_poly.pdbx_seq_one_letter_code
_entity_poly.pdbx_strand_id
1 'polypeptide(L)'
;MNRYIVLVLLSSFLIVSCGNKKDTEQGAEQGEQQEVAAKQSVPEIMTFDASVQEQIGEWEAWELFNEEMTKFQKLQADNLSLSLDELIRLMEELEKSEFPEKLQIPAIKSRLLVLKTFILKTRSVSDDQGRDKELNKLQVSVVTAYNELEAQMGESFREKAYEKVLQTIDSIDQKIENTKNQNEEPE
;
A
#
# COMPACT_ATOMS: atom_id res chain seq x y z
N MET A 1 -0.39 52.16 0.00
CA MET A 1 -0.17 51.65 1.38
C MET A 1 -0.97 50.39 1.74
N ASN A 2 -1.98 49.96 0.97
CA ASN A 2 -2.81 48.79 1.34
C ASN A 2 -2.28 47.41 0.93
N ARG A 3 -1.16 47.32 0.20
CA ARG A 3 -0.57 46.02 -0.22
C ARG A 3 0.32 45.36 0.84
N TYR A 4 0.95 46.16 1.71
CA TYR A 4 1.78 45.65 2.80
C TYR A 4 0.95 45.21 4.01
N ILE A 5 -0.27 45.72 4.14
CA ILE A 5 -1.21 45.32 5.21
C ILE A 5 -1.60 43.84 5.07
N VAL A 6 -1.78 43.35 3.84
CA VAL A 6 -2.12 41.93 3.57
C VAL A 6 -0.94 41.00 3.87
N LEU A 7 0.30 41.44 3.60
CA LEU A 7 1.51 40.66 3.89
C LEU A 7 1.85 40.62 5.39
N VAL A 8 1.54 41.70 6.14
CA VAL A 8 1.69 41.74 7.61
C VAL A 8 0.60 40.92 8.31
N LEU A 9 -0.63 40.90 7.77
CA LEU A 9 -1.73 40.07 8.31
C LEU A 9 -1.50 38.57 8.13
N LEU A 10 -0.88 38.14 7.02
CA LEU A 10 -0.62 36.72 6.74
C LEU A 10 0.52 36.13 7.60
N SER A 11 1.46 36.97 8.06
CA SER A 11 2.59 36.57 8.91
C SER A 11 2.22 36.34 10.38
N SER A 12 1.05 36.83 10.83
CA SER A 12 0.68 36.82 12.25
C SER A 12 -0.03 35.53 12.69
N PHE A 13 -0.34 34.61 11.77
CA PHE A 13 -1.09 33.38 12.06
C PHE A 13 -0.22 32.17 12.48
N LEU A 14 1.11 32.33 12.54
CA LEU A 14 2.04 31.22 12.80
C LEU A 14 2.51 31.09 14.26
N ILE A 15 1.95 31.86 15.21
CA ILE A 15 2.45 31.89 16.62
C ILE A 15 1.45 31.33 17.65
N VAL A 16 0.38 30.66 17.24
CA VAL A 16 -0.51 29.93 18.18
C VAL A 16 -0.18 28.44 18.13
N SER A 17 0.99 28.09 18.68
CA SER A 17 1.25 26.72 19.13
C SER A 17 2.25 26.75 20.28
N CYS A 18 1.76 27.02 21.49
CA CYS A 18 2.27 26.42 22.72
C CYS A 18 1.42 26.85 23.93
N GLY A 19 1.03 25.89 24.78
CA GLY A 19 0.85 26.16 26.21
C GLY A 19 -0.43 25.61 26.87
N ASN A 20 -0.35 24.37 27.39
CA ASN A 20 -0.76 23.97 28.75
C ASN A 20 -0.65 22.42 28.89
N LYS A 21 -0.05 21.79 29.91
CA LYS A 21 0.31 22.18 31.28
C LYS A 21 1.54 21.39 31.76
N LYS A 22 2.33 22.00 32.65
CA LYS A 22 3.18 21.29 33.63
C LYS A 22 2.32 20.90 34.83
N ASP A 23 2.60 19.73 35.41
CA ASP A 23 2.97 19.56 36.83
C ASP A 23 2.85 18.07 37.23
N THR A 24 3.98 17.45 37.57
CA THR A 24 4.25 16.82 38.88
C THR A 24 5.53 16.00 38.78
N GLU A 25 6.59 16.51 39.40
CA GLU A 25 7.73 15.70 39.83
C GLU A 25 7.26 14.77 40.97
N GLN A 26 7.47 13.47 40.78
CA GLN A 26 7.73 12.55 41.89
C GLN A 26 8.94 11.72 41.50
N GLY A 27 10.06 12.00 42.17
CA GLY A 27 11.20 11.12 42.19
C GLY A 27 10.82 9.83 42.90
N ALA A 28 10.98 8.71 42.21
CA ALA A 28 11.12 7.39 42.78
C ALA A 28 12.12 6.63 41.89
N GLU A 29 13.30 6.42 42.46
CA GLU A 29 14.27 5.34 42.21
C GLU A 29 14.41 4.86 40.75
N GLN A 30 15.52 5.27 40.13
CA GLN A 30 16.11 4.64 38.96
C GLN A 30 16.43 3.17 39.26
N GLY A 31 15.45 2.30 39.09
CA GLY A 31 15.71 0.97 38.55
C GLY A 31 15.75 1.11 37.04
N GLU A 32 16.89 0.86 36.41
CA GLU A 32 16.95 0.51 34.99
C GLU A 32 16.14 -0.78 34.80
N GLN A 33 14.82 -0.67 34.75
CA GLN A 33 14.02 -1.61 34.01
C GLN A 33 14.34 -1.32 32.56
N GLN A 34 15.31 -2.04 32.03
CA GLN A 34 15.50 -2.20 30.61
C GLN A 34 14.17 -2.71 30.07
N GLU A 35 13.33 -1.78 29.61
CA GLU A 35 12.08 -2.07 28.92
C GLU A 35 12.49 -2.85 27.68
N VAL A 36 12.40 -4.18 27.76
CA VAL A 36 12.57 -5.07 26.62
C VAL A 36 11.41 -4.75 25.70
N ALA A 37 11.61 -3.74 24.85
CA ALA A 37 10.56 -3.23 23.98
C ALA A 37 10.09 -4.40 23.11
N ALA A 38 8.85 -4.80 23.30
CA ALA A 38 8.28 -5.95 22.62
C ALA A 38 8.44 -5.80 21.10
N LYS A 39 8.92 -6.86 20.45
CA LYS A 39 8.98 -6.96 18.99
C LYS A 39 7.56 -6.81 18.45
N GLN A 40 7.36 -5.89 17.52
CA GLN A 40 6.07 -5.70 16.85
C GLN A 40 5.80 -6.90 15.95
N SER A 41 4.57 -7.44 16.03
CA SER A 41 4.15 -8.52 15.13
C SER A 41 4.10 -8.01 13.70
N VAL A 42 4.76 -8.72 12.79
CA VAL A 42 4.63 -8.50 11.36
C VAL A 42 3.22 -8.98 10.96
N PRO A 43 2.42 -8.17 10.23
CA PRO A 43 1.09 -8.57 9.80
C PRO A 43 1.18 -9.74 8.81
N GLU A 44 0.16 -10.60 8.75
CA GLU A 44 0.07 -11.66 7.75
C GLU A 44 -0.19 -11.09 6.35
N ILE A 45 0.28 -11.78 5.31
CA ILE A 45 0.11 -11.34 3.92
C ILE A 45 -1.30 -11.71 3.48
N MET A 46 -1.96 -10.80 2.77
CA MET A 46 -3.30 -11.06 2.24
C MET A 46 -3.21 -12.13 1.15
N THR A 47 -4.20 -13.00 1.08
CA THR A 47 -4.39 -13.88 -0.09
C THR A 47 -5.53 -13.36 -0.93
N PHE A 48 -5.27 -13.21 -2.24
CA PHE A 48 -6.33 -12.94 -3.21
C PHE A 48 -7.37 -14.06 -3.23
N ASP A 49 -8.62 -13.70 -3.55
CA ASP A 49 -9.63 -14.69 -3.88
C ASP A 49 -9.31 -15.40 -5.21
N ALA A 50 -9.91 -16.56 -5.45
CA ALA A 50 -9.60 -17.40 -6.62
C ALA A 50 -9.82 -16.67 -7.96
N SER A 51 -10.82 -15.77 -8.04
CA SER A 51 -11.13 -15.04 -9.28
C SER A 51 -10.08 -13.97 -9.57
N VAL A 52 -9.55 -13.31 -8.54
CA VAL A 52 -8.45 -12.37 -8.69
C VAL A 52 -7.13 -13.11 -8.98
N GLN A 53 -6.89 -14.26 -8.34
CA GLN A 53 -5.71 -15.09 -8.63
C GLN A 53 -5.66 -15.55 -10.08
N GLU A 54 -6.78 -16.01 -10.66
CA GLU A 54 -6.83 -16.39 -12.07
C GLU A 54 -6.46 -15.23 -13.01
N GLN A 55 -6.86 -14.00 -12.66
CA GLN A 55 -6.54 -12.81 -13.45
C GLN A 55 -5.09 -12.33 -13.28
N ILE A 56 -4.47 -12.63 -12.14
CA ILE A 56 -3.07 -12.29 -11.84
C ILE A 56 -2.12 -13.39 -12.33
N GLY A 57 -2.58 -14.65 -12.42
CA GLY A 57 -1.75 -15.84 -12.61
C GLY A 57 -0.96 -15.91 -13.92
N GLU A 58 -1.17 -14.99 -14.86
CA GLU A 58 -0.33 -14.87 -16.06
C GLU A 58 0.84 -13.88 -15.88
N TRP A 59 0.91 -13.18 -14.75
CA TRP A 59 1.91 -12.14 -14.49
C TRP A 59 3.09 -12.67 -13.67
N GLU A 60 4.01 -13.36 -14.34
CA GLU A 60 5.18 -14.03 -13.74
C GLU A 60 6.01 -13.09 -12.85
N ALA A 61 6.24 -11.85 -13.27
CA ALA A 61 7.01 -10.88 -12.47
C ALA A 61 6.35 -10.58 -11.11
N TRP A 62 5.02 -10.58 -11.05
CA TRP A 62 4.30 -10.41 -9.79
C TRP A 62 4.38 -11.66 -8.93
N GLU A 63 4.28 -12.85 -9.53
CA GLU A 63 4.39 -14.12 -8.81
C GLU A 63 5.73 -14.22 -8.07
N LEU A 64 6.83 -13.96 -8.78
CA LEU A 64 8.18 -13.96 -8.20
C LEU A 64 8.31 -12.93 -7.06
N PHE A 65 7.77 -11.72 -7.25
CA PHE A 65 7.77 -10.68 -6.23
C PHE A 65 6.96 -11.08 -4.98
N ASN A 66 5.76 -11.65 -5.18
CA ASN A 66 4.89 -12.12 -4.10
C ASN A 66 5.52 -13.28 -3.31
N GLU A 67 6.20 -14.21 -3.99
CA GLU A 67 6.94 -15.28 -3.34
C GLU A 67 8.04 -14.73 -2.43
N GLU A 68 8.82 -13.76 -2.91
CA GLU A 68 9.87 -13.15 -2.12
C GLU A 68 9.31 -12.35 -0.94
N MET A 69 8.21 -11.61 -1.12
CA MET A 69 7.50 -10.94 -0.03
C MET A 69 7.03 -11.94 1.05
N THR A 70 6.53 -13.10 0.64
CA THR A 70 6.10 -14.18 1.55
C THR A 70 7.26 -14.76 2.35
N LYS A 71 8.46 -14.86 1.76
CA LYS A 71 9.68 -15.25 2.47
C LYS A 71 10.12 -14.13 3.42
N PHE A 72 10.22 -12.91 2.91
CA PHE A 72 10.65 -11.70 3.63
C PHE A 72 9.89 -11.50 4.95
N GLN A 73 8.57 -11.66 4.94
CA GLN A 73 7.72 -11.54 6.12
C GLN A 73 8.16 -12.44 7.29
N LYS A 74 8.69 -13.63 6.98
CA LYS A 74 9.03 -14.66 7.98
C LYS A 74 10.46 -14.53 8.49
N LEU A 75 11.28 -13.66 7.88
CA LEU A 75 12.69 -13.50 8.22
C LEU A 75 12.88 -12.73 9.54
N GLN A 76 13.99 -13.05 10.20
CA GLN A 76 14.53 -12.27 11.30
C GLN A 76 15.48 -11.19 10.79
N ALA A 77 15.76 -10.17 11.62
CA ALA A 77 16.54 -8.99 11.25
C ALA A 77 17.84 -9.32 10.51
N ASP A 78 18.61 -10.28 11.03
CA ASP A 78 19.92 -10.70 10.50
C ASP A 78 19.89 -11.23 9.06
N ASN A 79 18.72 -11.65 8.58
CA ASN A 79 18.57 -12.24 7.24
C ASN A 79 17.81 -11.32 6.27
N LEU A 80 17.41 -10.11 6.69
CA LEU A 80 16.60 -9.22 5.85
C LEU A 80 17.39 -8.62 4.69
N SER A 81 18.68 -8.36 4.83
CA SER A 81 19.48 -7.64 3.82
C SER A 81 19.45 -8.32 2.45
N LEU A 82 19.69 -9.64 2.41
CA LEU A 82 19.67 -10.42 1.17
C LEU A 82 18.28 -10.44 0.50
N SER A 83 17.24 -10.60 1.30
CA SER A 83 15.86 -10.59 0.80
C SER A 83 15.44 -9.20 0.31
N LEU A 84 15.92 -8.13 0.96
CA LEU A 84 15.69 -6.75 0.50
C LEU A 84 16.39 -6.47 -0.83
N ASP A 85 17.62 -6.95 -1.03
CA ASP A 85 18.32 -6.84 -2.31
C ASP A 85 17.54 -7.54 -3.43
N GLU A 86 16.99 -8.73 -3.14
CA GLU A 86 16.16 -9.46 -4.08
C GLU A 86 14.82 -8.76 -4.35
N LEU A 87 14.15 -8.23 -3.33
CA LEU A 87 12.92 -7.44 -3.49
C LEU A 87 13.14 -6.18 -4.33
N ILE A 88 14.30 -5.52 -4.19
CA ILE A 88 14.66 -4.37 -5.03
C ILE A 88 14.80 -4.80 -6.49
N ARG A 89 15.55 -5.88 -6.75
CA ARG A 89 15.72 -6.44 -8.10
C ARG A 89 14.37 -6.79 -8.73
N LEU A 90 13.54 -7.53 -8.00
CA LEU A 90 12.21 -7.96 -8.45
C LEU A 90 11.26 -6.79 -8.68
N MET A 91 11.32 -5.72 -7.87
CA MET A 91 10.55 -4.50 -8.15
C MET A 91 10.97 -3.82 -9.45
N GLU A 92 12.27 -3.77 -9.75
CA GLU A 92 12.73 -3.21 -11.02
C GLU A 92 12.27 -4.06 -12.21
N GLU A 93 12.19 -5.38 -12.05
CA GLU A 93 11.63 -6.28 -13.06
C GLU A 93 10.12 -6.09 -13.21
N LEU A 94 9.41 -5.95 -12.09
CA LEU A 94 7.98 -5.66 -12.07
C LEU A 94 7.66 -4.34 -12.81
N GLU A 95 8.46 -3.30 -12.58
CA GLU A 95 8.34 -2.00 -13.26
C GLU A 95 8.62 -2.07 -14.77
N LYS A 96 9.46 -3.00 -15.21
CA LYS A 96 9.80 -3.22 -16.63
C LYS A 96 8.83 -4.20 -17.32
N SER A 97 8.13 -5.03 -16.55
CA SER A 97 7.19 -6.02 -17.06
C SER A 97 5.94 -5.38 -17.67
N GLU A 98 5.22 -6.13 -18.49
CA GLU A 98 3.93 -5.69 -19.02
C GLU A 98 2.89 -5.65 -17.91
N PHE A 99 2.68 -4.44 -17.38
CA PHE A 99 1.74 -4.21 -16.28
C PHE A 99 0.29 -4.44 -16.76
N PRO A 100 -0.51 -5.30 -16.10
CA PRO A 100 -1.88 -5.58 -16.53
C PRO A 100 -2.69 -4.29 -16.70
N GLU A 101 -3.38 -4.13 -17.83
CA GLU A 101 -4.12 -2.90 -18.17
C GLU A 101 -5.10 -2.49 -17.06
N LYS A 102 -5.70 -3.48 -16.39
CA LYS A 102 -6.61 -3.28 -15.25
C LYS A 102 -5.97 -2.57 -14.06
N LEU A 103 -4.66 -2.70 -13.89
CA LEU A 103 -3.92 -2.13 -12.78
C LEU A 103 -3.20 -0.82 -13.16
N GLN A 104 -3.25 -0.38 -14.42
CA GLN A 104 -2.59 0.85 -14.88
C GLN A 104 -3.27 2.14 -14.41
N ILE A 105 -3.75 2.18 -13.17
CA ILE A 105 -4.40 3.32 -12.54
C ILE A 105 -3.46 4.04 -11.54
N PRO A 106 -3.64 5.36 -11.30
CA PRO A 106 -2.78 6.11 -10.39
C PRO A 106 -2.72 5.56 -8.96
N ALA A 107 -3.81 4.95 -8.46
CA ALA A 107 -3.88 4.40 -7.12
C ALA A 107 -2.91 3.24 -6.89
N ILE A 108 -2.73 2.37 -7.90
CA ILE A 108 -1.79 1.25 -7.87
C ILE A 108 -0.35 1.75 -7.96
N LYS A 109 -0.07 2.65 -8.92
CA LYS A 109 1.27 3.25 -9.10
C LYS A 109 1.76 3.94 -7.83
N SER A 110 0.87 4.66 -7.15
CA SER A 110 1.20 5.34 -5.89
C SER A 110 1.58 4.36 -4.78
N ARG A 111 0.85 3.23 -4.66
CA ARG A 111 1.15 2.20 -3.65
C ARG A 111 2.43 1.43 -3.94
N LEU A 112 2.71 1.14 -5.20
CA LEU A 112 4.01 0.58 -5.62
C LEU A 112 5.16 1.49 -5.19
N LEU A 113 5.02 2.82 -5.39
CA LEU A 113 6.04 3.78 -4.97
C LEU A 113 6.22 3.81 -3.44
N VAL A 114 5.13 3.73 -2.68
CA VAL A 114 5.18 3.67 -1.20
C VAL A 114 5.89 2.40 -0.74
N LEU A 115 5.51 1.24 -1.30
CA LEU A 115 6.15 -0.04 -1.02
C LEU A 115 7.65 0.00 -1.34
N LYS A 116 8.00 0.51 -2.53
CA LYS A 116 9.40 0.71 -2.95
C LYS A 116 10.18 1.56 -1.98
N THR A 117 9.57 2.65 -1.52
CA THR A 117 10.19 3.55 -0.54
C THR A 117 10.48 2.84 0.77
N PHE A 118 9.55 2.03 1.28
CA PHE A 118 9.78 1.27 2.51
C PHE A 118 10.84 0.18 2.34
N ILE A 119 10.87 -0.52 1.21
CA ILE A 119 11.92 -1.52 0.90
C ILE A 119 13.30 -0.85 0.91
N LEU A 120 13.47 0.25 0.16
CA LEU A 120 14.74 0.99 0.09
C LEU A 120 15.15 1.56 1.45
N LYS A 121 14.20 2.11 2.21
CA LYS A 121 14.45 2.61 3.56
C LYS A 121 14.91 1.49 4.50
N THR A 122 14.28 0.33 4.45
CA THR A 122 14.65 -0.84 5.25
C THR A 122 16.05 -1.32 4.87
N ARG A 123 16.35 -1.39 3.57
CA ARG A 123 17.67 -1.79 3.07
C ARG A 123 18.78 -0.87 3.53
N SER A 124 18.52 0.45 3.57
CA SER A 124 19.52 1.45 3.98
C SER A 124 20.02 1.31 5.42
N VAL A 125 19.33 0.52 6.25
CA VAL A 125 19.66 0.31 7.67
C VAL A 125 19.82 -1.17 8.03
N SER A 126 19.74 -2.09 7.07
CA SER A 126 19.75 -3.55 7.31
C SER A 126 21.10 -4.11 7.74
N ASP A 127 22.19 -3.44 7.39
CA ASP A 127 23.55 -3.91 7.66
C ASP A 127 24.13 -3.27 8.93
N ASP A 128 23.40 -2.33 9.52
CA ASP A 128 23.79 -1.62 10.73
C ASP A 128 23.52 -2.46 11.98
N GLN A 129 24.58 -2.76 12.73
CA GLN A 129 24.46 -3.50 13.99
C GLN A 129 23.66 -2.73 15.04
N GLY A 130 22.83 -3.44 15.81
CA GLY A 130 22.07 -2.89 16.94
C GLY A 130 20.79 -2.15 16.55
N ARG A 131 20.34 -2.27 15.30
CA ARG A 131 19.09 -1.63 14.80
C ARG A 131 17.91 -2.59 14.72
N ASP A 132 17.97 -3.77 15.32
CA ASP A 132 16.96 -4.83 15.23
C ASP A 132 15.53 -4.34 15.50
N LYS A 133 15.36 -3.46 16.50
CA LYS A 133 14.07 -2.86 16.85
C LYS A 133 13.54 -1.96 15.74
N GLU A 134 14.40 -1.18 15.11
CA GLU A 134 14.03 -0.34 13.98
C GLU A 134 13.77 -1.18 12.74
N LEU A 135 14.61 -2.18 12.47
CA LEU A 135 14.42 -3.12 11.38
C LEU A 135 13.10 -3.87 11.50
N ASN A 136 12.70 -4.29 12.69
CA ASN A 136 11.39 -4.90 12.90
C ASN A 136 10.24 -3.93 12.56
N LYS A 137 10.32 -2.64 12.94
CA LYS A 137 9.30 -1.65 12.57
C LYS A 137 9.26 -1.37 11.06
N LEU A 138 10.42 -1.36 10.43
CA LEU A 138 10.53 -1.15 8.99
C LEU A 138 10.03 -2.37 8.21
N GLN A 139 10.34 -3.59 8.66
CA GLN A 139 9.77 -4.83 8.14
C GLN A 139 8.24 -4.81 8.23
N VAL A 140 7.67 -4.42 9.37
CA VAL A 140 6.22 -4.24 9.51
C VAL A 140 5.70 -3.24 8.46
N SER A 141 6.38 -2.11 8.28
CA SER A 141 5.96 -1.08 7.31
C SER A 141 5.98 -1.58 5.86
N VAL A 142 7.00 -2.38 5.50
CA VAL A 142 7.08 -3.03 4.17
C VAL A 142 5.90 -3.97 3.96
N VAL A 143 5.63 -4.88 4.91
CA VAL A 143 4.54 -5.85 4.77
C VAL A 143 3.17 -5.17 4.80
N THR A 144 2.98 -4.13 5.62
CA THR A 144 1.75 -3.33 5.59
C THR A 144 1.54 -2.65 4.25
N ALA A 145 2.55 -1.98 3.69
CA ALA A 145 2.44 -1.33 2.39
C ALA A 145 2.16 -2.35 1.26
N TYR A 146 2.73 -3.55 1.38
CA TYR A 146 2.44 -4.65 0.45
C TYR A 146 0.98 -5.09 0.53
N ASN A 147 0.44 -5.32 1.73
CA ASN A 147 -0.97 -5.68 1.90
C ASN A 147 -1.93 -4.59 1.38
N GLU A 148 -1.57 -3.31 1.55
CA GLU A 148 -2.34 -2.20 1.00
C GLU A 148 -2.33 -2.17 -0.53
N LEU A 149 -1.21 -2.54 -1.15
CA LEU A 149 -1.10 -2.73 -2.60
C LEU A 149 -1.98 -3.89 -3.06
N GLU A 150 -1.89 -5.05 -2.42
CA GLU A 150 -2.72 -6.22 -2.75
C GLU A 150 -4.20 -5.89 -2.60
N ALA A 151 -4.62 -5.26 -1.50
CA ALA A 151 -6.00 -4.86 -1.30
C ALA A 151 -6.52 -3.97 -2.46
N GLN A 152 -5.72 -2.98 -2.88
CA GLN A 152 -6.07 -2.09 -3.99
C GLN A 152 -6.10 -2.82 -5.34
N MET A 153 -5.18 -3.76 -5.58
CA MET A 153 -5.17 -4.61 -6.77
C MET A 153 -6.45 -5.44 -6.82
N GLY A 154 -6.80 -6.12 -5.72
CA GLY A 154 -8.02 -6.93 -5.63
C GLY A 154 -9.29 -6.10 -5.86
N GLU A 155 -9.36 -4.87 -5.33
CA GLU A 155 -10.45 -3.95 -5.61
C GLU A 155 -10.55 -3.59 -7.10
N SER A 156 -9.43 -3.24 -7.73
CA SER A 156 -9.38 -2.86 -9.15
C SER A 156 -9.83 -3.99 -10.08
N PHE A 157 -9.50 -5.24 -9.75
CA PHE A 157 -9.96 -6.40 -10.50
C PHE A 157 -11.47 -6.65 -10.33
N ARG A 158 -12.01 -6.41 -9.13
CA ARG A 158 -13.45 -6.57 -8.86
C ARG A 158 -14.30 -5.48 -9.50
N GLU A 159 -13.89 -4.22 -9.44
CA GLU A 159 -14.63 -3.09 -10.03
C GLU A 159 -14.89 -3.30 -11.52
N LYS A 160 -13.85 -3.63 -12.29
CA LYS A 160 -14.01 -3.93 -13.73
C LYS A 160 -14.89 -5.16 -14.01
N ALA A 161 -14.93 -6.13 -13.10
CA ALA A 161 -15.86 -7.26 -13.22
C ALA A 161 -17.31 -6.80 -13.08
N TYR A 162 -17.60 -5.92 -12.12
CA TYR A 162 -18.94 -5.34 -11.94
C TYR A 162 -19.35 -4.45 -13.12
N GLU A 163 -18.46 -3.59 -13.62
CA GLU A 163 -18.75 -2.74 -14.79
C GLU A 163 -19.16 -3.57 -16.01
N LYS A 164 -18.45 -4.67 -16.27
CA LYS A 164 -18.76 -5.57 -17.38
C LYS A 164 -20.14 -6.23 -17.22
N VAL A 165 -20.51 -6.60 -16.00
CA VAL A 165 -21.85 -7.15 -15.70
C VAL A 165 -22.92 -6.10 -15.96
N LEU A 166 -22.74 -4.86 -15.48
CA LEU A 166 -23.69 -3.76 -15.70
C LEU A 166 -23.88 -3.45 -17.18
N GLN A 167 -22.78 -3.31 -17.95
CA GLN A 167 -22.85 -3.09 -19.40
C GLN A 167 -23.58 -4.23 -20.13
N THR A 168 -23.42 -5.47 -19.67
CA THR A 168 -24.11 -6.63 -20.25
C THR A 168 -25.61 -6.54 -19.99
N ILE A 169 -26.02 -6.20 -18.77
CA ILE A 169 -27.42 -6.01 -18.39
C ILE A 169 -28.05 -4.91 -19.25
N ASP A 170 -27.41 -3.74 -19.33
CA ASP A 170 -27.90 -2.61 -20.15
C ASP A 170 -28.07 -3.00 -21.62
N SER A 171 -27.13 -3.78 -22.17
CA SER A 171 -27.20 -4.26 -23.56
C SER A 171 -28.35 -5.25 -23.80
N ILE A 172 -28.72 -6.03 -22.79
CA ILE A 172 -29.85 -6.96 -22.84
C ILE A 172 -31.16 -6.19 -22.80
N ASP A 173 -31.26 -5.21 -21.90
CA ASP A 173 -32.46 -4.37 -21.76
C ASP A 173 -32.76 -3.61 -23.05
N GLN A 174 -31.75 -3.00 -23.68
CA GLN A 174 -31.89 -2.35 -24.99
C GLN A 174 -32.35 -3.32 -26.09
N LYS A 175 -31.84 -4.56 -26.11
CA LYS A 175 -32.30 -5.57 -27.09
C LYS A 175 -33.74 -5.96 -26.86
N ILE A 176 -34.18 -6.09 -25.60
CA ILE A 176 -35.57 -6.41 -25.26
C ILE A 176 -36.50 -5.29 -25.71
N GLU A 177 -36.15 -4.03 -25.45
CA GLU A 177 -36.94 -2.87 -25.89
C GLU A 177 -37.06 -2.80 -27.41
N ASN A 178 -35.94 -2.94 -28.14
CA ASN A 178 -35.95 -2.93 -29.61
C ASN A 178 -36.79 -4.08 -30.20
N THR A 179 -36.79 -5.26 -29.57
CA THR A 179 -37.57 -6.42 -30.02
C THR A 179 -39.07 -6.22 -29.77
N LYS A 180 -39.47 -5.53 -28.70
CA LYS A 180 -40.88 -5.18 -28.46
C LYS A 180 -41.40 -4.20 -29.51
N ASN A 181 -40.61 -3.16 -29.82
CA ASN A 181 -40.99 -2.13 -30.79
C ASN A 181 -41.12 -2.67 -32.23
N GLN A 182 -40.35 -3.71 -32.60
CA GLN A 182 -40.46 -4.36 -33.92
C GLN A 182 -41.70 -5.26 -34.08
N ASN A 183 -42.34 -5.67 -32.98
CA ASN A 183 -43.53 -6.53 -33.02
C ASN A 183 -44.86 -5.74 -32.90
N GLU A 184 -44.80 -4.41 -32.78
CA GLU A 184 -45.96 -3.53 -32.65
C GLU A 184 -46.28 -2.72 -33.93
N GLU A 185 -45.56 -2.95 -35.04
CA GLU A 185 -45.85 -2.30 -36.32
C GLU A 185 -47.03 -3.04 -37.03
N PRO A 186 -48.21 -2.40 -37.21
CA PRO A 186 -49.39 -3.07 -37.73
C PRO A 186 -49.33 -3.24 -39.26
N GLU A 187 -49.66 -4.44 -39.75
CA GLU A 187 -50.05 -4.71 -41.14
C GLU A 187 -51.33 -3.95 -41.56
#